data_AF-A0A8J8ARU0-F1
#
_entry.id   AF-A0A8J8ARU0-F1
#
_cell.length_a   1.000
_cell.length_b   1.000
_cell.length_c   1.000
_cell.angle_alpha   90.00
_cell.angle_beta   90.00
_cell.angle_gamma   90.00
#
_symmetry.space_group_name_H-M   'P 1'
#
loop_
_entity.id
_entity.type
_entity.pdbx_description
1 polymer ?
#
loop_
_entity_poly.entity_id
_entity_poly.type
_entity_poly.pdbx_seq_one_letter_code
_entity_poly.pdbx_strand_id
1 'polypeptide(L)'
;ELPVDRPDWGKEPESIWGRLNTDIEGVHFCGNIESEHGDYQMVYKNLHDAICGSGMLHITPEQARDTIRLIELAQKSSEMKCWISVN
;
A
#
# COMPACT_ATOMS: atom_id res chain seq x y z
N GLU A 1 16.44 15.10 -9.80
CA GLU A 1 15.63 14.59 -10.92
C GLU A 1 14.22 14.36 -10.39
N LEU A 2 13.20 14.90 -11.04
CA LEU A 2 11.81 14.75 -10.61
C LEU A 2 11.15 13.56 -11.33
N PRO A 3 10.09 12.96 -10.75
CA PRO A 3 9.32 11.90 -11.43
C PRO A 3 8.83 12.29 -12.84
N VAL A 4 8.51 13.58 -13.05
CA VAL A 4 8.10 14.11 -14.37
C VAL A 4 9.21 14.03 -15.43
N ASP A 5 10.47 13.94 -15.01
CA ASP A 5 11.62 13.86 -15.91
C ASP A 5 11.93 12.41 -16.34
N ARG A 6 11.20 11.40 -15.83
CA ARG A 6 11.40 9.97 -16.12
C ARG A 6 10.08 9.26 -16.47
N PRO A 7 9.86 8.90 -17.75
CA PRO A 7 8.64 8.20 -18.18
C PRO A 7 8.38 6.88 -17.46
N ASP A 8 9.44 6.15 -17.10
CA ASP A 8 9.35 4.83 -16.43
C ASP A 8 9.43 4.93 -14.89
N TRP A 9 9.22 6.13 -14.31
CA TRP A 9 9.25 6.27 -12.85
C TRP A 9 8.16 5.41 -12.20
N GLY A 10 8.53 4.66 -11.17
CA GLY A 10 7.61 3.74 -10.49
C GLY A 10 7.44 2.39 -11.19
N LYS A 11 8.04 2.16 -12.37
CA LYS A 11 8.04 0.84 -13.03
C LYS A 11 9.02 -0.11 -12.35
N GLU A 12 8.53 -1.28 -11.94
CA GLU A 12 9.37 -2.33 -11.38
C GLU A 12 10.02 -3.20 -12.48
N PRO A 13 11.29 -3.63 -12.32
CA PRO A 13 11.89 -4.59 -13.23
C PRO A 13 11.24 -5.97 -13.10
N GLU A 14 11.17 -6.73 -14.19
CA GLU A 14 10.55 -8.06 -14.24
C GLU A 14 11.11 -9.03 -13.18
N SER A 15 12.37 -8.85 -12.78
CA SER A 15 13.02 -9.66 -11.74
C SER A 15 12.35 -9.62 -10.37
N ILE A 16 11.52 -8.60 -10.08
CA ILE A 16 10.82 -8.46 -8.79
C ILE A 16 9.29 -8.53 -8.91
N TRP A 17 8.78 -8.83 -10.10
CA TRP A 17 7.35 -9.04 -10.31
C TRP A 17 6.79 -10.17 -9.47
N GLY A 18 5.52 -10.04 -9.09
CA GLY A 18 4.81 -11.04 -8.32
C GLY A 18 4.54 -12.30 -9.16
N ARG A 19 4.70 -13.48 -8.55
CA ARG A 19 4.34 -14.76 -9.18
C ARG A 19 2.97 -15.20 -8.71
N LEU A 20 2.04 -15.40 -9.64
CA LEU A 20 0.70 -15.91 -9.36
C LEU A 20 0.60 -17.37 -9.81
N ASN A 21 0.00 -18.19 -8.95
CA ASN A 21 -0.34 -19.58 -9.23
C ASN A 21 -1.81 -19.77 -8.85
N THR A 22 -2.69 -19.83 -9.85
CA THR A 22 -4.15 -19.86 -9.66
C THR A 22 -4.84 -20.47 -10.87
N ASP A 23 -6.12 -20.83 -10.73
CA ASP A 23 -7.00 -21.17 -11.85
C ASP A 23 -7.85 -19.95 -12.22
N ILE A 24 -7.85 -19.57 -13.50
CA ILE A 24 -8.65 -18.46 -14.05
C ILE A 24 -9.57 -19.07 -15.11
N GLU A 25 -10.88 -19.00 -14.87
CA GLU A 25 -11.90 -19.52 -15.80
C GLU A 25 -11.67 -20.99 -16.23
N GLY A 26 -11.14 -21.81 -15.31
CA GLY A 26 -10.84 -23.23 -15.56
C GLY A 26 -9.50 -23.48 -16.26
N VAL A 27 -8.70 -22.44 -16.51
CA VAL A 27 -7.33 -22.55 -17.02
C VAL A 27 -6.34 -22.32 -15.89
N HIS A 28 -5.44 -23.28 -15.70
CA HIS A 28 -4.36 -23.15 -14.74
C HIS A 28 -3.32 -22.14 -15.23
N PHE A 29 -3.07 -21.09 -14.44
CA PHE A 29 -2.05 -20.07 -14.66
C PHE A 29 -0.95 -20.18 -13.59
N CYS A 30 0.31 -20.24 -14.03
CA CYS A 30 1.47 -20.15 -13.15
C CYS A 30 2.56 -19.32 -13.82
N GLY A 31 2.73 -18.07 -13.38
CA GLY A 31 3.64 -17.13 -14.03
C GLY A 31 3.81 -15.81 -13.27
N ASN A 32 4.71 -14.97 -13.77
CA ASN A 32 4.91 -13.62 -13.24
C ASN A 32 3.84 -12.66 -13.79
N ILE A 33 3.47 -11.66 -12.99
CA ILE A 33 2.52 -10.61 -13.34
C ILE A 33 3.21 -9.26 -13.20
N GLU A 34 3.10 -8.43 -14.24
CA GLU A 34 3.62 -7.07 -14.22
C GLU A 34 3.06 -6.27 -13.04
N SER A 35 3.95 -5.67 -12.26
CA SER A 35 3.57 -4.81 -11.15
C SER A 35 2.96 -3.51 -11.67
N GLU A 36 1.97 -3.00 -10.94
CA GLU A 36 1.48 -1.63 -11.14
C GLU A 36 2.61 -0.61 -10.95
N HIS A 37 2.51 0.52 -11.65
CA HIS A 37 3.49 1.59 -11.47
C HIS A 37 3.26 2.26 -10.12
N GLY A 38 4.33 2.43 -9.33
CA GLY A 38 4.26 3.25 -8.12
C GLY A 38 3.96 4.71 -8.45
N ASP A 39 2.97 5.32 -7.79
CA ASP A 39 2.66 6.76 -7.89
C ASP A 39 2.56 7.41 -6.49
N TYR A 40 3.71 7.78 -5.90
CA TYR A 40 3.71 8.55 -4.65
C TYR A 40 3.16 9.98 -4.81
N GLN A 41 3.04 10.51 -6.02
CA GLN A 41 2.44 11.82 -6.24
C GLN A 41 0.94 11.80 -5.92
N MET A 42 0.30 10.63 -5.99
CA MET A 42 -1.11 10.46 -5.62
C MET A 42 -1.40 10.94 -4.19
N VAL A 43 -0.45 10.82 -3.26
CA VAL A 43 -0.59 11.33 -1.89
C VAL A 43 -0.75 12.85 -1.90
N TYR A 44 0.10 13.56 -2.64
CA TYR A 44 0.05 15.02 -2.73
C TYR A 44 -1.15 15.52 -3.53
N LYS A 45 -1.53 14.82 -4.60
CA LYS A 45 -2.75 15.12 -5.36
C LYS A 45 -3.98 15.05 -4.45
N ASN A 46 -4.12 13.97 -3.68
CA ASN A 46 -5.23 13.84 -2.73
C ASN A 46 -5.19 14.89 -1.62
N LEU A 47 -4.00 15.19 -1.08
CA LEU A 47 -3.86 16.23 -0.06
C LEU A 47 -4.28 17.60 -0.59
N HIS A 48 -3.87 17.95 -1.81
CA HIS A 48 -4.32 19.16 -2.50
C HIS A 48 -5.85 19.19 -2.63
N ASP A 49 -6.46 18.13 -3.14
CA ASP A 49 -7.91 18.07 -3.35
C ASP A 49 -8.69 18.19 -2.04
N ALA A 50 -8.20 17.58 -0.97
CA ALA A 50 -8.76 17.71 0.37
C ALA A 50 -8.65 19.14 0.90
N ILE A 51 -7.51 19.81 0.72
CA ILE A 51 -7.29 21.20 1.14
C ILE A 51 -8.18 22.17 0.35
N CYS A 52 -8.33 21.94 -0.96
CA CYS A 52 -9.15 22.76 -1.85
C CYS A 52 -10.64 22.45 -1.75
N GLY A 53 -11.04 21.42 -1.00
CA GLY A 53 -12.43 21.01 -0.83
C GLY A 53 -13.05 20.32 -2.04
N SER A 54 -12.24 19.85 -2.99
CA SER A 54 -12.68 19.10 -4.19
C SER A 54 -12.69 17.58 -3.98
N GLY A 55 -12.14 17.09 -2.88
CA GLY A 55 -12.11 15.66 -2.55
C GLY A 55 -12.08 15.38 -1.05
N MET A 56 -12.28 14.11 -0.67
CA MET A 56 -12.08 13.67 0.71
C MET A 56 -10.62 13.32 0.95
N LEU A 57 -10.12 13.57 2.16
CA LEU A 57 -8.78 13.14 2.56
C LEU A 57 -8.77 11.60 2.67
N HIS A 58 -7.91 10.94 1.88
CA HIS A 58 -7.82 9.47 1.86
C HIS A 58 -7.08 8.90 3.07
N ILE A 59 -6.04 9.62 3.54
CA ILE A 59 -5.24 9.24 4.71
C ILE A 59 -5.59 10.15 5.87
N THR A 60 -6.46 9.69 6.77
CA THR A 60 -6.95 10.50 7.89
C THR A 60 -6.03 10.40 9.12
N PRO A 61 -6.08 11.38 10.03
CA PRO A 61 -5.35 11.30 11.31
C PRO A 61 -5.71 10.05 12.13
N GLU A 62 -6.97 9.60 12.07
CA GLU A 62 -7.44 8.41 12.77
C GLU A 62 -6.75 7.14 12.25
N GLN A 63 -6.57 7.01 10.94
CA GLN A 63 -5.84 5.87 10.36
C GLN A 63 -4.37 5.84 10.81
N ALA A 64 -3.72 7.01 10.90
CA ALA A 64 -2.37 7.11 11.42
C ALA A 64 -2.29 6.71 12.92
N ARG A 65 -3.24 7.17 13.73
CA ARG A 65 -3.38 6.75 15.13
C ARG A 65 -3.58 5.25 15.24
N ASP A 66 -4.43 4.66 14.41
CA ASP A 66 -4.74 3.23 14.47
C ASP A 66 -3.52 2.38 14.08
N THR A 67 -2.67 2.87 13.17
CA THR A 67 -1.38 2.26 12.87
C THR A 67 -0.48 2.23 14.11
N ILE A 68 -0.37 3.36 14.83
CA ILE A 68 0.41 3.43 16.09
C ILE A 68 -0.17 2.45 17.11
N ARG A 69 -1.50 2.41 17.25
CA ARG A 69 -2.18 1.51 18.18
C ARG A 69 -1.86 0.05 17.88
N LEU A 70 -1.83 -0.37 16.62
CA LEU A 70 -1.46 -1.73 16.26
C LEU A 70 -0.01 -2.06 16.62
N ILE A 71 0.92 -1.10 16.46
CA ILE A 71 2.32 -1.26 16.88
C ILE A 71 2.40 -1.48 18.40
N GLU A 72 1.69 -0.69 19.20
CA GLU A 72 1.65 -0.85 20.67
C GLU A 72 1.08 -2.21 21.08
N LEU A 73 0.01 -2.67 20.40
CA LEU A 73 -0.59 -3.98 20.68
C LEU A 73 0.35 -5.13 20.29
N ALA A 74 1.10 -4.99 19.20
CA ALA A 74 2.12 -5.96 18.79
C ALA A 74 3.26 -6.04 19.81
N GLN A 75 3.73 -4.90 20.32
CA GLN A 75 4.72 -4.86 21.41
C GLN A 75 4.19 -5.57 22.66
N LYS A 76 2.98 -5.24 23.09
CA LYS A 76 2.33 -5.89 24.24
C LYS A 76 2.14 -7.40 24.04
N SER A 77 1.75 -7.82 22.84
CA SER A 77 1.62 -9.24 22.50
C SER A 77 2.97 -9.96 22.62
N SER A 78 4.05 -9.34 22.15
CA SER A 78 5.40 -9.88 22.27
C SER A 78 5.88 -10.00 23.71
N GLU A 79 5.59 -9.00 24.56
CA GLU A 79 5.92 -9.03 25.99
C GLU A 79 5.15 -10.11 26.74
N MET A 80 3.84 -10.20 26.49
CA MET A 80 2.95 -11.14 27.19
C MET A 80 2.98 -12.56 26.61
N LYS A 81 3.56 -12.74 25.41
CA LYS A 81 3.55 -14.00 24.66
C LYS A 81 2.13 -14.57 24.46
N CYS A 82 1.17 -13.68 24.23
CA CYS A 82 -0.22 -14.07 23.98
C CYS A 82 -0.91 -13.16 22.97
N TRP A 83 -2.06 -13.61 22.50
CA TRP A 83 -2.96 -12.80 21.68
C TRP A 83 -3.51 -11.62 22.47
N ILE A 84 -3.45 -10.41 21.88
CA ILE A 84 -4.08 -9.20 22.41
C ILE A 84 -5.21 -8.79 21.47
N SER A 85 -6.43 -8.69 21.99
CA SER A 85 -7.59 -8.29 21.20
C SER A 85 -7.46 -6.84 20.71
N VAL A 86 -7.81 -6.62 19.45
CA VAL A 86 -8.01 -5.29 18.87
C VAL A 86 -9.49 -4.96 19.03
N ASN A 87 -9.83 -4.20 20.07
CA ASN A 87 -11.17 -3.66 20.28
C ASN A 87 -11.21 -2.20 19.83
#